data_AF-A0A0S8JRI2-F1
#
_entry.id   AF-A0A0S8JRI2-F1
#
_cell.length_a   1.000
_cell.length_b   1.000
_cell.length_c   1.000
_cell.angle_alpha   90.00
_cell.angle_beta   90.00
_cell.angle_gamma   90.00
#
_symmetry.space_group_name_H-M   'P 1'
#
loop_
_entity.id
_entity.type
_entity.pdbx_description
1 polymer ?
#
loop_
_entity_poly.entity_id
_entity_poly.type
_entity_poly.pdbx_seq_one_letter_code
_entity_poly.pdbx_strand_id
1 'polypeptide(L)' 'MKRPRPTKCVDCGVETRWGRIEASFEYHGIRLSITGIDGMVCPRCGRQYAPGPEAEALSRAAEEIFRAQEAVLVSALDK' A
#
# COMPACT_ATOMS: atom_id res chain seq x y z
N MET A 1 14.67 10.78 4.03
CA MET A 1 14.05 11.06 2.72
C MET A 1 13.32 12.39 2.76
N LYS A 2 13.38 13.20 1.70
CA LYS A 2 12.62 14.45 1.61
C LYS A 2 11.25 14.14 1.01
N ARG A 3 10.19 14.51 1.72
CA ARG A 3 8.80 14.34 1.26
C ARG A 3 8.60 15.01 -0.11
N PRO A 4 8.09 14.31 -1.15
CA PRO A 4 7.74 14.93 -2.41
C PRO A 4 6.70 16.05 -2.23
N ARG A 5 6.66 16.97 -3.20
CA ARG A 5 5.69 18.07 -3.18
C ARG A 5 4.28 17.53 -3.42
N PRO A 6 3.25 18.16 -2.84
CA PRO A 6 1.88 17.81 -3.13
C PRO A 6 1.54 17.88 -4.61
N THR A 7 0.71 16.95 -5.07
CA THR A 7 0.20 16.89 -6.43
C THR A 7 -1.32 17.11 -6.45
N LYS A 8 -1.88 17.41 -7.62
CA LYS A 8 -3.33 17.51 -7.79
C LYS A 8 -3.96 16.12 -7.80
N CYS A 9 -5.08 15.98 -7.11
CA CYS A 9 -5.90 14.78 -7.17
C CYS A 9 -6.43 14.58 -8.60
N VAL A 10 -6.25 13.38 -9.15
CA VAL A 10 -6.69 13.03 -10.51
C VAL A 10 -8.21 13.06 -10.69
N ASP A 11 -8.99 12.87 -9.63
CA ASP A 11 -10.46 12.88 -9.71
C ASP A 11 -11.05 14.28 -9.52
N CYS A 12 -10.49 15.06 -8.59
CA CYS A 12 -11.10 16.31 -8.13
C CYS A 12 -10.33 17.57 -8.52
N GLY A 13 -9.09 17.45 -8.99
CA GLY A 13 -8.20 18.56 -9.30
C GLY A 13 -7.66 19.36 -8.11
N VAL A 14 -8.13 19.08 -6.89
CA VAL A 14 -7.70 19.74 -5.64
C VAL A 14 -6.31 19.24 -5.22
N GLU A 15 -5.50 20.11 -4.64
CA GLU A 15 -4.19 19.77 -4.08
C GLU A 15 -4.32 18.74 -2.96
N THR A 16 -3.52 17.67 -3.04
CA THR A 16 -3.44 16.63 -2.02
C THR A 16 -2.65 17.12 -0.80
N ARG A 17 -2.78 16.45 0.35
CA ARG A 17 -2.05 16.78 1.57
C ARG A 17 -1.36 15.55 2.14
N TRP A 18 -0.24 15.75 2.83
CA TRP A 18 0.40 14.67 3.58
C TRP A 18 -0.54 14.13 4.65
N GLY A 19 -0.61 12.80 4.75
CA GLY A 19 -1.45 12.09 5.70
C GLY A 19 -1.01 10.64 5.84
N ARG A 20 -1.86 9.86 6.51
CA ARG A 20 -1.70 8.41 6.63
C ARG A 20 -2.59 7.71 5.63
N ILE A 21 -2.04 6.72 4.94
CA ILE A 21 -2.75 5.92 3.94
C ILE A 21 -2.76 4.44 4.36
N GLU A 22 -3.61 3.68 3.68
CA GLU A 22 -3.67 2.22 3.72
C GLU A 22 -3.36 1.66 2.33
N ALA A 23 -2.60 0.58 2.29
CA ALA A 23 -2.41 -0.24 1.11
C ALA A 23 -2.99 -1.64 1.37
N SER A 24 -3.83 -2.13 0.45
CA SER A 24 -4.38 -3.48 0.49
C SER A 24 -3.80 -4.28 -0.67
N PHE A 25 -3.33 -5.49 -0.38
CA PHE A 25 -2.85 -6.47 -1.36
C PHE A 25 -3.66 -7.76 -1.21
N GLU A 26 -3.90 -8.44 -2.32
CA GLU A 26 -4.60 -9.72 -2.35
C GLU A 26 -3.87 -10.69 -3.29
N TYR A 27 -3.57 -11.88 -2.79
CA TYR A 27 -2.90 -12.93 -3.56
C TYR A 27 -3.43 -14.30 -3.11
N HIS A 28 -3.95 -15.09 -4.05
CA HIS A 28 -4.51 -16.43 -3.79
C HIS A 28 -5.52 -16.47 -2.62
N GLY A 29 -6.38 -15.46 -2.50
CA GLY A 29 -7.39 -15.35 -1.43
C GLY A 29 -6.84 -14.89 -0.07
N ILE A 30 -5.53 -14.67 0.05
CA ILE A 30 -4.91 -14.05 1.23
C ILE A 30 -4.92 -12.54 1.03
N ARG A 31 -5.51 -11.83 2.01
CA ARG A 31 -5.55 -10.36 2.03
C ARG A 31 -4.57 -9.80 3.05
N LEU A 32 -3.73 -8.86 2.61
CA LEU A 32 -2.81 -8.11 3.45
C LEU A 32 -3.21 -6.63 3.44
N SER A 33 -3.53 -6.07 4.61
CA SER A 33 -3.74 -4.63 4.79
C SER A 33 -2.58 -4.03 5.58
N ILE A 34 -1.95 -3.01 5.01
CA ILE A 34 -0.87 -2.23 5.64
C ILE A 34 -1.40 -0.82 5.88
N THR A 35 -1.55 -0.44 7.15
CA THR A 35 -2.07 0.88 7.55
C THR A 35 -0.97 1.79 8.08
N GLY A 36 -1.18 3.11 8.03
CA GLY A 36 -0.29 4.08 8.69
C GLY A 36 0.91 4.50 7.86
N ILE A 37 0.88 4.23 6.55
CA ILE A 37 1.94 4.61 5.61
C ILE A 37 1.89 6.13 5.41
N ASP A 38 3.05 6.79 5.39
CA ASP A 38 3.11 8.20 5.00
C ASP A 38 2.80 8.33 3.50
N GLY A 39 1.78 9.11 3.16
CA GLY A 39 1.39 9.33 1.78
C GLY A 39 0.58 10.61 1.58
N MET A 40 0.04 10.76 0.38
CA MET A 40 -0.80 11.90 0.04
C MET A 40 -2.27 11.50 0.06
N VAL A 41 -3.12 12.35 0.66
CA VAL A 41 -4.56 12.16 0.74
C VAL A 41 -5.24 13.38 0.13
N CYS A 42 -6.22 13.15 -0.75
CA CYS A 42 -7.09 14.21 -1.22
C CYS A 42 -8.05 14.61 -0.08
N PRO A 43 -8.05 15.86 0.40
CA PRO A 43 -8.94 16.27 1.48
C PRO A 43 -10.41 16.35 1.06
N ARG A 44 -10.71 16.26 -0.24
CA ARG A 44 -12.07 16.37 -0.78
C ARG A 44 -12.74 15.02 -1.00
N CYS A 45 -12.08 14.09 -1.69
CA CYS A 45 -12.65 12.78 -2.01
C CYS A 45 -12.04 11.61 -1.23
N GLY A 46 -10.99 11.86 -0.43
CA GLY A 46 -10.34 10.81 0.36
C GLY A 46 -9.40 9.90 -0.43
N ARG A 47 -9.23 10.10 -1.75
CA ARG A 47 -8.28 9.30 -2.55
C ARG A 47 -6.87 9.38 -1.98
N GLN A 48 -6.22 8.24 -1.89
CA GLN A 48 -4.90 8.06 -1.30
C GLN A 48 -3.87 7.77 -2.38
N TYR A 49 -2.64 8.23 -2.15
CA TYR A 49 -1.51 8.04 -3.05
C TYR A 49 -0.27 7.69 -2.25
N ALA A 50 0.31 6.54 -2.53
CA ALA A 50 1.64 6.18 -2.07
C ALA A 50 2.68 6.87 -2.95
N PRO A 51 3.71 7.53 -2.39
CA PRO A 51 4.83 8.01 -3.19
C PRO A 51 5.61 6.82 -3.80
N GLY A 52 6.28 7.05 -4.93
CA GLY A 52 6.90 5.97 -5.72
C GLY A 52 7.80 5.01 -4.94
N PRO A 53 8.80 5.50 -4.18
CA PRO A 53 9.67 4.64 -3.39
C PRO A 53 8.92 3.83 -2.33
N GLU A 54 7.97 4.45 -1.62
CA GLU A 54 7.13 3.79 -0.63
C GLU A 54 6.21 2.74 -1.28
N ALA A 55 5.63 3.03 -2.45
CA ALA A 55 4.81 2.08 -3.19
C ALA A 55 5.62 0.84 -3.60
N GLU A 56 6.85 1.04 -4.09
CA GLU A 56 7.74 -0.06 -4.48
C GLU A 56 8.17 -0.90 -3.27
N ALA A 57 8.49 -0.25 -2.15
CA ALA A 57 8.82 -0.94 -0.90
C ALA A 57 7.63 -1.76 -0.36
N LEU A 58 6.41 -1.22 -0.41
CA LEU A 58 5.20 -1.93 0.01
C LEU A 58 4.92 -3.16 -0.85
N SER A 59 5.06 -3.03 -2.17
CA SER A 59 4.89 -4.18 -3.09
C SER A 59 5.89 -5.29 -2.80
N ARG A 60 7.17 -4.96 -2.61
CA ARG A 60 8.20 -5.95 -2.25
C ARG A 60 7.91 -6.63 -0.91
N ALA A 61 7.54 -5.85 0.11
CA ALA A 61 7.17 -6.40 1.41
C ALA A 61 5.95 -7.33 1.32
N ALA A 62 4.94 -6.96 0.53
CA ALA A 62 3.76 -7.80 0.32
C ALA A 62 4.13 -9.12 -0.36
N GLU A 63 4.97 -9.09 -1.40
CA GLU A 63 5.45 -10.31 -2.06
C GLU A 63 6.22 -11.24 -1.12
N GLU A 64 7.10 -10.70 -0.27
CA GLU A 64 7.84 -11.49 0.71
C GLU A 64 6.90 -12.16 1.72
N ILE A 65 5.90 -11.42 2.21
CA ILE A 65 4.87 -11.95 3.12
C ILE A 65 4.07 -13.07 2.46
N PHE A 66 3.64 -12.88 1.21
CA PHE A 66 2.87 -13.90 0.50
C PHE A 66 3.69 -15.17 0.26
N ARG A 67 4.96 -15.06 -0.15
CA ARG A 67 5.85 -16.23 -0.30
C ARG A 67 6.05 -16.97 1.02
N ALA A 68 6.20 -16.24 2.13
CA ALA A 68 6.33 -16.85 3.45
C ALA A 68 5.04 -17.59 3.87
N GLN A 69 3.87 -17.03 3.59
CA GLN A 69 2.58 -17.65 3.90
C GLN A 69 2.31 -18.89 3.04
N GLU A 70 2.63 -18.85 1.75
CA GLU A 70 2.51 -19.99 0.84
C GLU A 70 3.35 -21.18 1.33
N ALA A 71 4.60 -20.93 1.73
CA ALA A 71 5.46 -21.97 2.30
C ALA A 71 4.86 -22.62 3.56
N VAL A 72 4.19 -21.82 4.42
CA VAL A 72 3.50 -22.34 5.61
C VAL A 72 2.29 -23.18 5.22
N LEU A 73 1.45 -22.71 4.29
CA LEU A 73 0.25 -23.42 3.85
C LEU A 73 0.57 -24.76 3.17
N VAL A 74 1.59 -24.81 2.30
CA VAL A 74 2.03 -26.07 1.68
C VAL A 74 2.47 -27.07 2.74
N SER A 75 3.29 -26.64 3.71
CA SER A 75 3.76 -27.52 4.80
C SER A 75 2.64 -28.01 5.74
N ALA A 76 1.49 -27.33 5.76
CA ALA A 76 0.32 -27.73 6.53
C ALA A 76 -0.58 -28.75 5.81
N LEU A 77 -0.47 -28.87 4.48
CA LEU A 77 -1.22 -29.81 3.66
C LEU A 77 -0.48 -31.16 3.46
N ASP A 78 0.83 -31.19 3.68
CA ASP A 78 1.66 -32.40 3.65
C ASP A 78 1.64 -33.21 4.97
N LYS A 79 0.69 -32.92 5.88
CA LYS A 79 0.44 -33.67 7.13
C LYS A 79 -0.99 -34.21 7.16
#